data_AF-L9L2U0-F1
#
_entry.id   AF-L9L2U0-F1
#
_cell.length_a   1.000
_cell.length_b   1.000
_cell.length_c   1.000
_cell.angle_alpha   90.00
_cell.angle_beta   90.00
_cell.angle_gamma   90.00
#
_symmetry.space_group_name_H-M   'P 1'
#
loop_
_entity.id
_entity.type
_entity.pdbx_description
1 polymer ?
#
loop_
_entity_poly.entity_id
_entity_poly.type
_entity_poly.pdbx_seq_one_letter_code
_entity_poly.pdbx_strand_id
1 'polypeptide(L)'
;MKRSSVSTGGAGRLSMQDLRSQDLNKQGLHTPQTTSGHGSRNSQFGIFSTSEKIKDPRPLNDKAFIQQCIRQLCELFLDYTIKCYESFMSGADSFEEMNAELQSKLKDLFNVDASKLESLAAKNKELNEQIARLEQEREKEPNRLESLRKLKASLQADVQKYQAYMSNLESHSAILDQKLNSLNEEIGRVEDLFNVDASKLESLAAKNKELNEQIARLEQEREKEPNRLESLRKLKASLQADVQKYQAYMSNLESHSAILDQKLNSLNEEIGRVELECETIKQENTRLQNIVDNQKYSVADTERINHERNELQQTINKLTKELESEQQQLWNEELKYARGKEAIETQLAEYHKLARKLKLIPKGAENSKGYDFEIKFNPESGANCLVKYRAQVYIETQLAEYHKLARKLKLIPKGAENSKGYDFEIKFNPESGANCLVKYRAQVYVPLKELLNETEEEINKALNKKMGLEDTLEQLNTMITESRRSVRTLKEEVQKLDDLYQQKVKEAEEEDEKCANELESLEKHKHLLESAVNEGLSEAMNELDAVQREYQLVVQTTTEERRKVGNNLQRLLEMVATHVGSVEKHLEEQIIKVDRECEDCMSEDLLENIGEIADKYKKKAALLKASDE
;
A
#
# COMPACT_ATOMS: atom_id res chain seq x y z
N MET A 1 -29.17 13.86 10.01
CA MET A 1 -29.97 14.83 10.81
C MET A 1 -29.06 16.02 11.18
N LYS A 2 -29.60 17.25 11.24
CA LYS A 2 -29.01 18.49 11.83
C LYS A 2 -27.59 18.86 11.32
N ARG A 3 -27.36 19.82 10.40
CA ARG A 3 -27.76 21.24 10.25
C ARG A 3 -27.41 22.18 11.42
N SER A 4 -26.45 23.08 11.16
CA SER A 4 -26.40 24.50 11.59
C SER A 4 -25.12 25.17 11.03
N SER A 5 -25.04 26.45 10.60
CA SER A 5 -26.01 27.45 10.11
C SER A 5 -25.31 28.82 9.88
N VAL A 6 -25.97 29.74 9.14
CA VAL A 6 -25.85 31.23 9.10
C VAL A 6 -24.97 31.77 7.93
N SER A 7 -25.54 32.40 6.87
CA SER A 7 -25.98 33.82 6.69
C SER A 7 -24.80 34.83 6.60
N THR A 8 -24.75 35.88 5.77
CA THR A 8 -25.72 36.58 4.86
C THR A 8 -24.87 37.32 3.79
N GLY A 9 -25.26 37.43 2.52
CA GLY A 9 -25.99 38.61 2.00
C GLY A 9 -25.09 39.57 1.20
N GLY A 10 -25.56 40.10 0.06
CA GLY A 10 -24.80 41.11 -0.72
C GLY A 10 -25.07 41.15 -2.22
N ALA A 11 -26.20 41.74 -2.64
CA ALA A 11 -26.39 42.17 -4.03
C ALA A 11 -25.95 43.64 -4.16
N GLY A 12 -24.87 43.89 -4.91
CA GLY A 12 -24.29 45.22 -5.16
C GLY A 12 -24.28 45.54 -6.65
N ARG A 13 -24.57 46.79 -7.00
CA ARG A 13 -24.90 47.27 -8.35
C ARG A 13 -23.86 48.30 -8.80
N LEU A 14 -23.75 48.56 -10.13
CA LEU A 14 -23.11 49.75 -10.75
C LEU A 14 -21.56 49.78 -10.66
N SER A 15 -20.78 50.47 -11.52
CA SER A 15 -20.97 51.12 -12.83
C SER A 15 -19.58 51.57 -13.36
N MET A 16 -19.53 52.21 -14.54
CA MET A 16 -18.46 52.99 -15.23
C MET A 16 -18.08 52.31 -16.56
N GLN A 17 -18.48 52.81 -17.74
CA GLN A 17 -18.02 54.05 -18.43
C GLN A 17 -16.59 53.90 -18.99
N ASP A 18 -16.27 54.32 -20.24
CA ASP A 18 -17.07 55.04 -21.25
C ASP A 18 -16.46 54.96 -22.68
N LEU A 19 -17.08 55.67 -23.64
CA LEU A 19 -16.58 56.10 -24.97
C LEU A 19 -16.80 55.20 -26.22
N ARG A 20 -17.85 55.54 -26.97
CA ARG A 20 -17.82 56.22 -28.31
C ARG A 20 -16.68 55.88 -29.31
N SER A 21 -16.90 55.80 -30.62
CA SER A 21 -18.03 56.31 -31.46
C SER A 21 -18.10 55.62 -32.84
N GLN A 22 -19.31 55.61 -33.41
CA GLN A 22 -19.68 55.75 -34.83
C GLN A 22 -18.78 55.18 -35.95
N ASP A 23 -19.40 54.44 -36.88
CA ASP A 23 -19.40 54.88 -38.28
C ASP A 23 -20.67 54.49 -39.07
N LEU A 24 -20.89 55.12 -40.22
CA LEU A 24 -22.15 55.09 -40.98
C LEU A 24 -21.99 54.58 -42.43
N ASN A 25 -22.87 53.65 -42.82
CA ASN A 25 -23.64 53.68 -44.09
C ASN A 25 -22.89 53.70 -45.45
N LYS A 26 -22.93 52.60 -46.23
CA LYS A 26 -23.65 52.53 -47.53
C LYS A 26 -23.53 51.21 -48.32
N GLN A 27 -24.70 50.72 -48.73
CA GLN A 27 -25.10 50.17 -50.04
C GLN A 27 -24.06 49.53 -50.99
N GLY A 28 -24.32 48.26 -51.34
CA GLY A 28 -23.55 47.47 -52.29
C GLY A 28 -23.86 47.67 -53.77
N LEU A 29 -23.46 46.69 -54.59
CA LEU A 29 -24.00 46.44 -55.93
C LEU A 29 -23.72 45.00 -56.39
N HIS A 30 -24.51 44.55 -57.35
CA HIS A 30 -24.65 43.16 -57.80
C HIS A 30 -24.10 43.03 -59.24
N THR A 31 -23.53 41.88 -59.57
CA THR A 31 -23.24 41.44 -60.95
C THR A 31 -23.67 39.97 -61.12
N PRO A 32 -23.59 39.37 -62.33
CA PRO A 32 -24.40 39.78 -63.47
C PRO A 32 -25.12 38.58 -64.14
N GLN A 33 -26.07 38.83 -65.03
CA GLN A 33 -26.43 37.86 -66.08
C GLN A 33 -26.89 38.57 -67.38
N THR A 34 -26.59 37.93 -68.50
CA THR A 34 -26.71 38.42 -69.89
C THR A 34 -28.03 38.00 -70.56
N THR A 35 -28.54 38.78 -71.53
CA THR A 35 -29.01 38.24 -72.84
C THR A 35 -29.44 39.32 -73.86
N SER A 36 -28.92 39.19 -75.09
CA SER A 36 -29.51 39.49 -76.43
C SER A 36 -30.53 40.63 -76.69
N GLY A 37 -30.15 41.54 -77.62
CA GLY A 37 -30.70 41.50 -79.00
C GLY A 37 -31.74 42.54 -79.47
N HIS A 38 -31.42 43.25 -80.58
CA HIS A 38 -32.30 43.97 -81.53
C HIS A 38 -33.23 45.09 -80.97
N GLY A 39 -33.54 46.19 -81.66
CA GLY A 39 -33.17 46.72 -82.97
C GLY A 39 -34.14 47.84 -83.42
N SER A 40 -33.87 48.47 -84.57
CA SER A 40 -34.74 49.40 -85.32
C SER A 40 -34.74 50.90 -84.97
N ARG A 41 -35.04 51.69 -86.03
CA ARG A 41 -35.04 53.16 -86.15
C ARG A 41 -36.48 53.68 -86.11
N ASN A 42 -36.70 54.96 -85.76
CA ASN A 42 -37.48 55.83 -86.65
C ASN A 42 -37.28 57.35 -86.42
N SER A 43 -37.65 58.12 -87.44
CA SER A 43 -37.57 59.60 -87.52
C SER A 43 -38.94 60.19 -87.89
N GLN A 44 -39.24 61.46 -87.57
CA GLN A 44 -40.07 62.27 -88.48
C GLN A 44 -40.00 63.81 -88.29
N PHE A 45 -40.45 64.50 -89.34
CA PHE A 45 -40.38 65.94 -89.65
C PHE A 45 -41.78 66.59 -89.61
N GLY A 46 -41.87 67.90 -89.34
CA GLY A 46 -42.55 68.84 -90.26
C GLY A 46 -43.85 69.57 -89.88
N ILE A 47 -44.08 70.66 -90.65
CA ILE A 47 -45.36 71.32 -90.99
C ILE A 47 -45.93 72.32 -89.95
N PHE A 48 -46.90 73.13 -90.40
CA PHE A 48 -46.77 74.59 -90.42
C PHE A 48 -48.09 75.33 -90.77
N SER A 49 -48.32 76.50 -90.14
CA SER A 49 -49.25 77.63 -90.44
C SER A 49 -50.62 77.41 -91.14
N THR A 50 -51.68 77.97 -90.53
CA THR A 50 -52.94 78.38 -91.24
C THR A 50 -53.53 79.67 -90.65
N SER A 51 -54.08 80.53 -91.51
CA SER A 51 -54.71 81.82 -91.18
C SER A 51 -56.21 81.85 -91.53
N GLU A 52 -57.03 82.50 -90.72
CA GLU A 52 -58.49 82.52 -90.91
C GLU A 52 -59.08 83.95 -90.98
N LYS A 53 -60.18 84.12 -91.73
CA LYS A 53 -60.66 85.42 -92.24
C LYS A 53 -61.87 85.97 -91.47
N ILE A 54 -61.92 87.30 -91.34
CA ILE A 54 -62.99 88.08 -90.69
C ILE A 54 -64.22 88.21 -91.62
N LYS A 55 -65.44 88.20 -91.06
CA LYS A 55 -66.71 88.60 -91.72
C LYS A 55 -67.42 89.71 -90.93
N ASP A 56 -68.09 90.65 -91.60
CA ASP A 56 -68.90 91.71 -90.97
C ASP A 56 -70.18 91.11 -90.35
N PRO A 57 -70.50 91.39 -89.07
CA PRO A 57 -71.64 90.79 -88.38
C PRO A 57 -73.01 91.44 -88.67
N ARG A 58 -73.10 92.54 -89.43
CA ARG A 58 -74.37 93.29 -89.59
C ARG A 58 -75.28 92.69 -90.67
N PRO A 59 -76.61 92.57 -90.44
CA PRO A 59 -77.56 91.99 -91.39
C PRO A 59 -77.97 93.01 -92.48
N LEU A 60 -77.00 93.44 -93.30
CA LEU A 60 -77.18 94.49 -94.33
C LEU A 60 -78.13 94.11 -95.48
N ASN A 61 -78.73 92.92 -95.46
CA ASN A 61 -79.75 92.47 -96.42
C ASN A 61 -81.18 92.49 -95.85
N ASP A 62 -81.36 92.78 -94.56
CA ASP A 62 -82.69 92.89 -93.94
C ASP A 62 -83.28 94.30 -94.14
N LYS A 63 -84.38 94.38 -94.89
CA LYS A 63 -85.10 95.63 -95.14
C LYS A 63 -85.68 96.27 -93.87
N ALA A 64 -86.06 95.49 -92.86
CA ALA A 64 -86.56 96.02 -91.60
C ALA A 64 -85.45 96.73 -90.82
N PHE A 65 -84.28 96.08 -90.71
CA PHE A 65 -83.08 96.67 -90.12
C PHE A 65 -82.67 97.96 -90.85
N ILE A 66 -82.64 97.96 -92.18
CA ILE A 66 -82.31 99.17 -92.97
C ILE A 66 -83.33 100.29 -92.73
N GLN A 67 -84.64 100.01 -92.71
CA GLN A 67 -85.65 101.03 -92.40
C GLN A 67 -85.52 101.59 -90.98
N GLN A 68 -85.17 100.75 -90.00
CA GLN A 68 -84.97 101.19 -88.62
C GLN A 68 -83.74 102.10 -88.49
N CYS A 69 -82.62 101.76 -89.14
CA CYS A 69 -81.45 102.64 -89.20
C CYS A 69 -81.77 103.97 -89.90
N ILE A 70 -82.50 103.95 -91.02
CA ILE A 70 -82.91 105.17 -91.74
C ILE A 70 -83.79 106.06 -90.83
N ARG A 71 -84.76 105.47 -90.13
CA ARG A 71 -85.63 106.23 -89.21
C ARG A 71 -84.84 106.88 -88.08
N GLN A 72 -83.93 106.16 -87.44
CA GLN A 72 -83.07 106.70 -86.37
C GLN A 72 -82.15 107.82 -86.89
N LEU A 73 -81.60 107.68 -88.10
CA LEU A 73 -80.81 108.72 -88.74
C LEU A 73 -81.63 109.99 -89.02
N CYS A 74 -82.88 109.84 -89.47
CA CYS A 74 -83.79 110.95 -89.70
C CYS A 74 -84.21 111.65 -88.39
N GLU A 75 -84.56 110.91 -87.33
CA GLU A 75 -84.88 111.49 -86.01
C GLU A 75 -83.69 112.31 -85.46
N LEU A 76 -82.46 111.81 -85.60
CA LEU A 76 -81.25 112.55 -85.20
C LEU A 76 -80.98 113.80 -86.03
N PHE A 77 -81.18 113.75 -87.34
CA PHE A 77 -80.97 114.90 -88.21
C PHE A 77 -82.02 116.00 -87.96
N LEU A 78 -83.27 115.62 -87.66
CA LEU A 78 -84.33 116.56 -87.27
C LEU A 78 -84.03 117.24 -85.92
N ASP A 79 -83.61 116.49 -84.89
CA ASP A 79 -83.20 117.06 -83.59
C ASP A 79 -82.02 118.04 -83.73
N TYR A 80 -81.00 117.67 -84.50
CA TYR A 80 -79.88 118.57 -84.85
C TYR A 80 -80.37 119.85 -85.56
N THR A 81 -81.23 119.71 -86.57
CA THR A 81 -81.68 120.87 -87.38
C THR A 81 -82.53 121.84 -86.56
N ILE A 82 -83.38 121.35 -85.65
CA ILE A 82 -84.18 122.19 -84.76
C ILE A 82 -83.28 123.01 -83.83
N LYS A 83 -82.29 122.37 -83.20
CA LYS A 83 -81.34 123.03 -82.29
C LYS A 83 -80.49 124.08 -82.99
N CYS A 84 -79.98 123.79 -84.19
CA CYS A 84 -79.27 124.78 -85.00
C CYS A 84 -80.16 126.00 -85.32
N TYR A 85 -81.45 125.78 -85.58
CA TYR A 85 -82.39 126.86 -85.87
C TYR A 85 -82.70 127.73 -84.64
N GLU A 86 -82.85 127.15 -83.44
CA GLU A 86 -83.03 127.91 -82.20
C GLU A 86 -81.79 128.74 -81.81
N SER A 87 -80.58 128.18 -81.96
CA SER A 87 -79.33 128.92 -81.76
C SER A 87 -79.14 130.05 -82.78
N PHE A 88 -79.55 129.84 -84.04
CA PHE A 88 -79.54 130.89 -85.06
C PHE A 88 -80.51 132.03 -84.74
N MET A 89 -81.75 131.71 -84.32
CA MET A 89 -82.76 132.70 -83.92
C MET A 89 -82.39 133.49 -82.65
N SER A 90 -81.36 133.06 -81.92
CA SER A 90 -80.77 133.76 -80.77
C SER A 90 -79.44 134.47 -81.09
N GLY A 91 -79.04 134.55 -82.37
CA GLY A 91 -77.93 135.37 -82.86
C GLY A 91 -76.58 134.65 -83.00
N ALA A 92 -76.55 133.32 -82.98
CA ALA A 92 -75.32 132.55 -83.22
C ALA A 92 -75.12 132.20 -84.70
N ASP A 93 -73.89 132.42 -85.19
CA ASP A 93 -73.46 132.21 -86.59
C ASP A 93 -72.58 130.96 -86.79
N SER A 94 -72.41 130.10 -85.77
CA SER A 94 -71.65 128.84 -85.89
C SER A 94 -72.24 127.71 -85.03
N PHE A 95 -72.12 126.47 -85.51
CA PHE A 95 -72.81 125.31 -84.96
C PHE A 95 -71.88 124.10 -84.66
N GLU A 96 -70.58 124.35 -84.48
CA GLU A 96 -69.52 123.35 -84.18
C GLU A 96 -69.94 122.37 -83.06
N GLU A 97 -70.53 122.87 -81.98
CA GLU A 97 -70.88 122.09 -80.79
C GLU A 97 -71.97 121.05 -81.08
N MET A 98 -72.99 121.42 -81.87
CA MET A 98 -74.02 120.50 -82.37
C MET A 98 -73.45 119.52 -83.41
N ASN A 99 -72.46 119.93 -84.19
CA ASN A 99 -71.74 119.05 -85.12
C ASN A 99 -70.95 117.97 -84.38
N ALA A 100 -70.29 118.33 -83.28
CA ALA A 100 -69.61 117.40 -82.38
C ALA A 100 -70.60 116.44 -81.70
N GLU A 101 -71.77 116.93 -81.25
CA GLU A 101 -72.85 116.10 -80.70
C GLU A 101 -73.36 115.09 -81.75
N LEU A 102 -73.60 115.53 -82.99
CA LEU A 102 -74.03 114.66 -84.10
C LEU A 102 -72.96 113.62 -84.47
N GLN A 103 -71.69 114.02 -84.54
CA GLN A 103 -70.55 113.12 -84.74
C GLN A 103 -70.47 112.05 -83.63
N SER A 104 -70.63 112.44 -82.37
CA SER A 104 -70.64 111.48 -81.25
C SER A 104 -71.81 110.49 -81.37
N LYS A 105 -73.03 110.98 -81.62
CA LYS A 105 -74.22 110.14 -81.77
C LYS A 105 -74.12 109.19 -82.98
N LEU A 106 -73.50 109.62 -84.09
CA LEU A 106 -73.17 108.76 -85.23
C LEU A 106 -72.12 107.71 -84.88
N LYS A 107 -71.10 108.07 -84.11
CA LYS A 107 -70.02 107.16 -83.68
C LYS A 107 -70.56 106.03 -82.79
N ASP A 108 -71.49 106.35 -81.90
CA ASP A 108 -72.20 105.37 -81.06
C ASP A 108 -73.14 104.47 -81.90
N LEU A 109 -73.86 105.03 -82.88
CA LEU A 109 -74.73 104.28 -83.79
C LEU A 109 -73.99 103.28 -84.69
N PHE A 110 -72.78 103.62 -85.14
CA PHE A 110 -72.00 102.80 -86.09
C PHE A 110 -70.88 101.97 -85.45
N ASN A 111 -70.67 102.08 -84.14
CA ASN A 111 -69.88 101.17 -83.30
C ASN A 111 -68.46 100.88 -83.84
N VAL A 112 -67.73 101.95 -84.22
CA VAL A 112 -66.38 101.88 -84.79
C VAL A 112 -65.32 101.91 -83.67
N ASP A 113 -64.71 100.74 -83.41
CA ASP A 113 -63.73 100.54 -82.34
C ASP A 113 -62.34 101.09 -82.70
N ALA A 114 -62.03 102.28 -82.18
CA ALA A 114 -60.76 102.98 -82.41
C ALA A 114 -59.52 102.19 -81.93
N SER A 115 -59.67 101.32 -80.91
CA SER A 115 -58.54 100.60 -80.29
C SER A 115 -57.85 99.61 -81.25
N LYS A 116 -58.60 99.04 -82.20
CA LYS A 116 -58.07 98.07 -83.17
C LYS A 116 -57.21 98.69 -84.26
N LEU A 117 -57.48 99.95 -84.64
CA LEU A 117 -56.77 100.61 -85.73
C LEU A 117 -55.31 100.91 -85.32
N GLU A 118 -55.13 101.41 -84.11
CA GLU A 118 -53.83 101.80 -83.56
C GLU A 118 -52.95 100.57 -83.22
N SER A 119 -53.58 99.49 -82.74
CA SER A 119 -52.93 98.19 -82.53
C SER A 119 -52.28 97.62 -83.80
N LEU A 120 -52.96 97.74 -84.96
CA LEU A 120 -52.46 97.26 -86.25
C LEU A 120 -51.32 98.11 -86.81
N ALA A 121 -51.35 99.43 -86.59
CA ALA A 121 -50.28 100.33 -86.99
C ALA A 121 -48.97 100.03 -86.23
N ALA A 122 -49.06 99.83 -84.91
CA ALA A 122 -47.90 99.49 -84.07
C ALA A 122 -47.25 98.15 -84.49
N LYS A 123 -48.06 97.12 -84.76
CA LYS A 123 -47.57 95.78 -85.13
C LYS A 123 -46.77 95.74 -86.45
N ASN A 124 -47.14 96.57 -87.43
CA ASN A 124 -46.41 96.65 -88.69
C ASN A 124 -45.02 97.31 -88.55
N LYS A 125 -44.81 98.17 -87.55
CA LYS A 125 -43.49 98.75 -87.29
C LYS A 125 -42.55 97.73 -86.65
N GLU A 126 -43.03 97.06 -85.59
CA GLU A 126 -42.32 95.99 -84.86
C GLU A 126 -41.79 94.89 -85.81
N LEU A 127 -42.62 94.39 -86.73
CA LEU A 127 -42.24 93.28 -87.62
C LEU A 127 -41.07 93.62 -88.55
N ASN A 128 -41.04 94.85 -89.08
CA ASN A 128 -39.98 95.28 -90.00
C ASN A 128 -38.62 95.43 -89.29
N GLU A 129 -38.61 95.87 -88.03
CA GLU A 129 -37.38 95.95 -87.23
C GLU A 129 -36.83 94.59 -86.81
N GLN A 130 -37.67 93.54 -86.74
CA GLN A 130 -37.22 92.16 -86.46
C GLN A 130 -36.57 91.51 -87.70
N ILE A 131 -37.11 91.74 -88.91
CA ILE A 131 -36.55 91.21 -90.16
C ILE A 131 -35.09 91.67 -90.36
N ALA A 132 -34.81 92.96 -90.17
CA ALA A 132 -33.47 93.53 -90.34
C ALA A 132 -32.41 92.95 -89.38
N ARG A 133 -32.81 92.46 -88.19
CA ARG A 133 -31.87 91.83 -87.24
C ARG A 133 -31.47 90.42 -87.67
N LEU A 134 -32.45 89.64 -88.17
CA LEU A 134 -32.24 88.25 -88.58
C LEU A 134 -31.34 88.12 -89.81
N GLU A 135 -31.38 89.09 -90.72
CA GLU A 135 -30.49 89.12 -91.89
C GLU A 135 -29.01 89.30 -91.48
N GLN A 136 -28.73 90.10 -90.45
CA GLN A 136 -27.37 90.35 -89.96
C GLN A 136 -26.79 89.19 -89.13
N GLU A 137 -27.63 88.33 -88.54
CA GLU A 137 -27.17 87.11 -87.86
C GLU A 137 -26.70 86.05 -88.88
N ARG A 138 -27.35 85.98 -90.05
CA ARG A 138 -27.06 84.97 -91.08
C ARG A 138 -25.67 85.09 -91.72
N GLU A 139 -25.09 86.29 -91.78
CA GLU A 139 -23.71 86.47 -92.29
C GLU A 139 -22.63 85.91 -91.35
N LYS A 140 -22.92 85.72 -90.06
CA LYS A 140 -21.92 85.30 -89.05
C LYS A 140 -21.85 83.79 -88.84
N GLU A 141 -22.72 83.03 -89.49
CA GLU A 141 -22.92 81.59 -89.28
C GLU A 141 -21.67 80.69 -89.57
N PRO A 142 -20.85 80.92 -90.62
CA PRO A 142 -19.73 80.04 -90.96
C PRO A 142 -18.66 79.90 -89.86
N ASN A 143 -18.36 81.00 -89.15
CA ASN A 143 -17.33 81.03 -88.11
C ASN A 143 -17.69 80.19 -86.86
N ARG A 144 -18.99 79.97 -86.62
CA ARG A 144 -19.50 79.17 -85.50
C ARG A 144 -19.28 77.68 -85.73
N LEU A 145 -19.38 77.22 -86.99
CA LEU A 145 -19.28 75.80 -87.35
C LEU A 145 -17.83 75.28 -87.27
N GLU A 146 -16.86 76.10 -87.69
CA GLU A 146 -15.44 75.79 -87.60
C GLU A 146 -14.94 75.69 -86.15
N SER A 147 -15.44 76.57 -85.29
CA SER A 147 -15.17 76.55 -83.84
C SER A 147 -15.65 75.24 -83.19
N LEU A 148 -16.82 74.73 -83.59
CA LEU A 148 -17.38 73.46 -83.09
C LEU A 148 -16.59 72.23 -83.59
N ARG A 149 -16.02 72.24 -84.80
CA ARG A 149 -15.14 71.15 -85.26
C ARG A 149 -13.86 71.05 -84.43
N LYS A 150 -13.23 72.18 -84.12
CA LYS A 150 -12.02 72.22 -83.27
C LYS A 150 -12.32 71.70 -81.85
N LEU A 151 -13.44 72.10 -81.27
CA LEU A 151 -13.89 71.59 -79.97
C LEU A 151 -14.14 70.07 -80.00
N LYS A 152 -14.80 69.54 -81.05
CA LYS A 152 -15.01 68.10 -81.22
C LYS A 152 -13.69 67.32 -81.31
N ALA A 153 -12.71 67.84 -82.06
CA ALA A 153 -11.39 67.20 -82.16
C ALA A 153 -10.64 67.19 -80.82
N SER A 154 -10.70 68.28 -80.04
CA SER A 154 -10.12 68.33 -78.68
C SER A 154 -10.76 67.30 -77.76
N LEU A 155 -12.10 67.28 -77.69
CA LEU A 155 -12.82 66.33 -76.84
C LEU A 155 -12.55 64.87 -77.24
N GLN A 156 -12.39 64.59 -78.54
CA GLN A 156 -12.06 63.24 -79.00
C GLN A 156 -10.62 62.82 -78.66
N ALA A 157 -9.66 63.76 -78.63
CA ALA A 157 -8.31 63.50 -78.12
C ALA A 157 -8.32 63.26 -76.60
N ASP A 158 -9.14 63.98 -75.84
CA ASP A 158 -9.27 63.77 -74.39
C ASP A 158 -9.96 62.43 -74.05
N VAL A 159 -10.95 61.99 -74.85
CA VAL A 159 -11.51 60.63 -74.74
C VAL A 159 -10.43 59.56 -74.92
N GLN A 160 -9.53 59.71 -75.89
CA GLN A 160 -8.42 58.76 -76.08
C GLN A 160 -7.43 58.76 -74.90
N LYS A 161 -7.16 59.91 -74.28
CA LYS A 161 -6.34 59.98 -73.04
C LYS A 161 -7.02 59.24 -71.89
N TYR A 162 -8.32 59.42 -71.69
CA TYR A 162 -9.06 58.71 -70.64
C TYR A 162 -9.14 57.20 -70.90
N GLN A 163 -9.28 56.76 -72.16
CA GLN A 163 -9.21 55.34 -72.51
C GLN A 163 -7.83 54.73 -72.19
N ALA A 164 -6.74 55.43 -72.53
CA ALA A 164 -5.39 54.98 -72.18
C ALA A 164 -5.16 54.95 -70.66
N TYR A 165 -5.69 55.93 -69.92
CA TYR A 165 -5.64 55.97 -68.46
C TYR A 165 -6.41 54.80 -67.82
N MET A 166 -7.61 54.49 -68.31
CA MET A 166 -8.39 53.33 -67.86
C MET A 166 -7.66 52.01 -68.10
N SER A 167 -7.07 51.81 -69.29
CA SER A 167 -6.31 50.60 -69.59
C SER A 167 -5.07 50.43 -68.70
N ASN A 168 -4.40 51.53 -68.34
CA ASN A 168 -3.30 51.51 -67.36
C ASN A 168 -3.80 51.16 -65.94
N LEU A 169 -4.98 51.63 -65.53
CA LEU A 169 -5.58 51.26 -64.24
C LEU A 169 -6.01 49.79 -64.20
N GLU A 170 -6.59 49.27 -65.28
CA GLU A 170 -6.95 47.85 -65.43
C GLU A 170 -5.70 46.95 -65.32
N SER A 171 -4.62 47.32 -66.00
CA SER A 171 -3.30 46.65 -65.87
C SER A 171 -2.76 46.69 -64.44
N HIS A 172 -2.86 47.85 -63.76
CA HIS A 172 -2.44 47.97 -62.37
C HIS A 172 -3.32 47.14 -61.41
N SER A 173 -4.63 47.04 -61.66
CA SER A 173 -5.53 46.16 -60.89
C SER A 173 -5.09 44.70 -61.01
N ALA A 174 -4.89 44.21 -62.24
CA ALA A 174 -4.46 42.83 -62.47
C ALA A 174 -3.12 42.49 -61.78
N ILE A 175 -2.17 43.44 -61.72
CA ILE A 175 -0.91 43.28 -60.99
C ILE A 175 -1.13 43.23 -59.47
N LEU A 176 -2.08 44.00 -58.93
CA LEU A 176 -2.44 43.92 -57.50
C LEU A 176 -3.15 42.60 -57.18
N ASP A 177 -4.07 42.15 -58.02
CA ASP A 177 -4.79 40.88 -57.86
C ASP A 177 -3.81 39.68 -57.88
N GLN A 178 -2.83 39.70 -58.78
CA GLN A 178 -1.76 38.70 -58.81
C GLN A 178 -0.93 38.70 -57.52
N LYS A 179 -0.57 39.89 -57.00
CA LYS A 179 0.16 40.02 -55.72
C LYS A 179 -0.67 39.54 -54.53
N LEU A 180 -1.96 39.86 -54.49
CA LEU A 180 -2.89 39.43 -53.45
C LEU A 180 -2.97 37.90 -53.38
N ASN A 181 -3.10 37.24 -54.53
CA ASN A 181 -3.14 35.78 -54.62
C ASN A 181 -1.82 35.15 -54.14
N SER A 182 -0.67 35.70 -54.56
CA SER A 182 0.65 35.23 -54.07
C SER A 182 0.81 35.40 -52.57
N LEU A 183 0.27 36.47 -51.98
CA LEU A 183 0.31 36.70 -50.52
C LEU A 183 -0.58 35.71 -49.78
N ASN A 184 -1.78 35.42 -50.30
CA ASN A 184 -2.71 34.47 -49.71
C ASN A 184 -2.14 33.03 -49.71
N GLU A 185 -1.45 32.62 -50.78
CA GLU A 185 -0.73 31.33 -50.79
C GLU A 185 0.39 31.28 -49.75
N GLU A 186 1.12 32.37 -49.55
CA GLU A 186 2.22 32.43 -48.59
C GLU A 186 1.70 32.42 -47.15
N ILE A 187 0.57 33.10 -46.88
CA ILE A 187 -0.16 33.03 -45.60
C ILE A 187 -0.59 31.59 -45.31
N GLY A 188 -1.21 30.89 -46.27
CA GLY A 188 -1.65 29.50 -46.07
C GLY A 188 -0.49 28.56 -45.72
N ARG A 189 0.67 28.70 -46.38
CA ARG A 189 1.88 27.91 -46.04
C ARG A 189 2.39 28.19 -44.62
N VAL A 190 2.27 29.43 -44.13
CA VAL A 190 2.65 29.81 -42.77
C VAL A 190 1.66 29.26 -41.74
N GLU A 191 0.36 29.28 -42.04
CA GLU A 191 -0.70 28.69 -41.19
C GLU A 191 -0.52 27.16 -41.05
N ASP A 192 -0.24 26.45 -42.15
CA ASP A 192 0.07 25.02 -42.13
C ASP A 192 1.30 24.69 -41.27
N LEU A 193 2.39 25.45 -41.42
CA LEU A 193 3.60 25.30 -40.59
C LEU A 193 3.32 25.55 -39.11
N PHE A 194 2.54 26.58 -38.79
CA PHE A 194 2.19 26.92 -37.41
C PHE A 194 1.33 25.83 -36.75
N ASN A 195 0.37 25.24 -37.48
CA ASN A 195 -0.42 24.10 -37.01
C ASN A 195 0.45 22.86 -36.74
N VAL A 196 1.42 22.57 -37.62
CA VAL A 196 2.37 21.47 -37.42
C VAL A 196 3.22 21.70 -36.16
N ASP A 197 3.75 22.90 -35.94
CA ASP A 197 4.58 23.17 -34.76
C ASP A 197 3.76 23.24 -33.46
N ALA A 198 2.51 23.70 -33.50
CA ALA A 198 1.58 23.60 -32.37
C ALA A 198 1.35 22.14 -31.94
N SER A 199 1.12 21.23 -32.90
CA SER A 199 0.93 19.79 -32.61
C SER A 199 2.18 19.13 -32.00
N LYS A 200 3.38 19.53 -32.43
CA LYS A 200 4.64 19.08 -31.82
C LYS A 200 4.76 19.58 -30.38
N LEU A 201 4.43 20.85 -30.13
CA LEU A 201 4.50 21.48 -28.82
C LEU A 201 3.60 20.75 -27.81
N GLU A 202 2.38 20.40 -28.23
CA GLU A 202 1.43 19.64 -27.41
C GLU A 202 1.93 18.22 -27.10
N SER A 203 2.54 17.53 -28.09
CA SER A 203 3.16 16.22 -27.86
C SER A 203 4.34 16.27 -26.86
N LEU A 204 5.13 17.35 -26.90
CA LEU A 204 6.24 17.59 -25.96
C LEU A 204 5.73 17.95 -24.56
N ALA A 205 4.65 18.73 -24.46
CA ALA A 205 4.00 19.04 -23.19
C ALA A 205 3.46 17.78 -22.51
N ALA A 206 2.77 16.91 -23.26
CA ALA A 206 2.29 15.62 -22.78
C ALA A 206 3.46 14.72 -22.30
N LYS A 207 4.54 14.64 -23.08
CA LYS A 207 5.72 13.82 -22.74
C LYS A 207 6.50 14.34 -21.53
N ASN A 208 6.57 15.66 -21.33
CA ASN A 208 7.12 16.25 -20.11
C ASN A 208 6.25 15.95 -18.87
N LYS A 209 4.91 15.95 -19.02
CA LYS A 209 3.99 15.57 -17.93
C LYS A 209 4.21 14.11 -17.51
N GLU A 210 4.24 13.19 -18.47
CA GLU A 210 4.54 11.76 -18.27
C GLU A 210 5.87 11.55 -17.52
N LEU A 211 6.95 12.21 -17.97
CA LEU A 211 8.26 12.15 -17.31
C LEU A 211 8.22 12.66 -15.87
N ASN A 212 7.55 13.78 -15.60
CA ASN A 212 7.41 14.32 -14.25
C ASN A 212 6.60 13.39 -13.32
N GLU A 213 5.55 12.74 -13.83
CA GLU A 213 4.80 11.74 -13.06
C GLU A 213 5.64 10.50 -12.74
N GLN A 214 6.53 10.06 -13.65
CA GLN A 214 7.46 8.97 -13.40
C GLN A 214 8.54 9.34 -12.35
N ILE A 215 9.10 10.56 -12.42
CA ILE A 215 10.05 11.08 -11.43
C ILE A 215 9.41 11.08 -10.03
N ALA A 216 8.19 11.62 -9.90
CA ALA A 216 7.50 11.69 -8.61
C ALA A 216 7.22 10.31 -7.99
N ARG A 217 6.93 9.29 -8.80
CA ARG A 217 6.78 7.89 -8.32
C ARG A 217 8.09 7.34 -7.77
N LEU A 218 9.19 7.51 -8.51
CA LEU A 218 10.52 7.04 -8.11
C LEU A 218 11.02 7.74 -6.84
N GLU A 219 10.78 9.05 -6.70
CA GLU A 219 11.10 9.79 -5.46
C GLU A 219 10.32 9.26 -4.26
N GLN A 220 9.03 8.97 -4.41
CA GLN A 220 8.18 8.43 -3.34
C GLN A 220 8.56 6.98 -2.95
N GLU A 221 9.08 6.17 -3.87
CA GLU A 221 9.67 4.87 -3.54
C GLU A 221 10.99 5.04 -2.76
N ARG A 222 11.84 5.98 -3.19
CA ARG A 222 13.13 6.26 -2.54
C ARG A 222 12.99 6.87 -1.14
N GLU A 223 11.88 7.52 -0.80
CA GLU A 223 11.56 7.92 0.58
C GLU A 223 11.11 6.76 1.47
N LYS A 224 10.56 5.69 0.90
CA LYS A 224 10.12 4.50 1.66
C LYS A 224 11.27 3.52 1.94
N GLU A 225 12.29 3.49 1.09
CA GLU A 225 13.49 2.65 1.24
C GLU A 225 14.22 2.80 2.60
N PRO A 226 14.53 4.03 3.08
CA PRO A 226 15.20 4.23 4.37
C PRO A 226 14.47 3.58 5.55
N ASN A 227 13.14 3.66 5.57
CA ASN A 227 12.31 3.07 6.62
C ASN A 227 12.36 1.53 6.60
N ARG A 228 12.40 0.93 5.39
CA ARG A 228 12.58 -0.53 5.22
C ARG A 228 13.99 -0.98 5.60
N LEU A 229 15.02 -0.20 5.28
CA LEU A 229 16.39 -0.50 5.68
C LEU A 229 16.57 -0.42 7.21
N GLU A 230 15.91 0.54 7.86
CA GLU A 230 15.96 0.73 9.30
C GLU A 230 15.18 -0.36 10.06
N SER A 231 14.01 -0.79 9.57
CA SER A 231 13.29 -1.93 10.15
C SER A 231 14.09 -3.23 10.02
N LEU A 232 14.73 -3.47 8.86
CA LEU A 232 15.63 -4.62 8.67
C LEU A 232 16.88 -4.56 9.58
N ARG A 233 17.45 -3.38 9.85
CA ARG A 233 18.54 -3.22 10.82
C ARG A 233 18.11 -3.57 12.24
N LYS A 234 16.92 -3.11 12.67
CA LYS A 234 16.35 -3.44 13.98
C LYS A 234 16.09 -4.94 14.13
N LEU A 235 15.50 -5.58 13.11
CA LEU A 235 15.27 -7.02 13.08
C LEU A 235 16.58 -7.81 13.11
N LYS A 236 17.61 -7.38 12.36
CA LYS A 236 18.94 -7.99 12.42
C LYS A 236 19.54 -7.89 13.83
N ALA A 237 19.41 -6.74 14.48
CA ALA A 237 19.94 -6.53 15.83
C ALA A 237 19.22 -7.40 16.89
N SER A 238 17.89 -7.56 16.80
CA SER A 238 17.15 -8.43 17.73
C SER A 238 17.51 -9.90 17.52
N LEU A 239 17.53 -10.39 16.27
CA LEU A 239 17.93 -11.77 15.95
C LEU A 239 19.37 -12.06 16.40
N GLN A 240 20.29 -11.09 16.24
CA GLN A 240 21.67 -11.24 16.69
C GLN A 240 21.80 -11.29 18.23
N ALA A 241 20.94 -10.56 18.96
CA ALA A 241 20.87 -10.66 20.42
C ALA A 241 20.29 -12.01 20.87
N ASP A 242 19.28 -12.55 20.17
CA ASP A 242 18.70 -13.86 20.49
C ASP A 242 19.68 -15.01 20.18
N VAL A 243 20.45 -14.93 19.10
CA VAL A 243 21.57 -15.86 18.85
C VAL A 243 22.56 -15.89 20.02
N GLN A 244 22.92 -14.72 20.58
CA GLN A 244 23.80 -14.66 21.75
C GLN A 244 23.17 -15.30 23.01
N LYS A 245 21.87 -15.13 23.23
CA LYS A 245 21.15 -15.81 24.32
C LYS A 245 21.18 -17.33 24.16
N TYR A 246 20.88 -17.83 22.96
CA TYR A 246 20.89 -19.28 22.69
C TYR A 246 22.29 -19.88 22.81
N GLN A 247 23.34 -19.17 22.37
CA GLN A 247 24.73 -19.59 22.58
C GLN A 247 25.11 -19.67 24.07
N ALA A 248 24.72 -18.68 24.88
CA ALA A 248 24.95 -18.71 26.32
C ALA A 248 24.18 -19.85 27.00
N TYR A 249 22.93 -20.11 26.57
CA TYR A 249 22.12 -21.22 27.06
C TYR A 249 22.73 -22.59 26.71
N MET A 250 23.16 -22.79 25.47
CA MET A 250 23.88 -24.00 25.05
C MET A 250 25.13 -24.24 25.90
N SER A 251 25.97 -23.22 26.08
CA SER A 251 27.22 -23.36 26.85
C SER A 251 26.96 -23.71 28.33
N ASN A 252 25.85 -23.23 28.90
CA ASN A 252 25.40 -23.64 30.23
C ASN A 252 24.92 -25.11 30.28
N LEU A 253 24.18 -25.57 29.27
CA LEU A 253 23.79 -26.98 29.15
C LEU A 253 25.00 -27.91 28.95
N GLU A 254 25.98 -27.51 28.14
CA GLU A 254 27.24 -28.24 27.96
C GLU A 254 28.01 -28.38 29.28
N SER A 255 28.12 -27.28 30.04
CA SER A 255 28.70 -27.28 31.40
C SER A 255 27.96 -28.23 32.35
N HIS A 256 26.62 -28.18 32.35
CA HIS A 256 25.82 -29.08 33.18
C HIS A 256 25.96 -30.56 32.77
N SER A 257 26.05 -30.86 31.46
CA SER A 257 26.32 -32.21 30.97
C SER A 257 27.65 -32.72 31.49
N ALA A 258 28.73 -31.94 31.34
CA ALA A 258 30.06 -32.31 31.82
C ALA A 258 30.10 -32.60 33.33
N ILE A 259 29.32 -31.84 34.14
CA ILE A 259 29.18 -32.09 35.58
C ILE A 259 28.43 -33.40 35.86
N LEU A 260 27.39 -33.73 35.07
CA LEU A 260 26.69 -35.01 35.19
C LEU A 260 27.58 -36.19 34.79
N ASP A 261 28.33 -36.07 33.69
CA ASP A 261 29.27 -37.09 33.22
C ASP A 261 30.38 -37.35 34.26
N GLN A 262 30.92 -36.29 34.88
CA GLN A 262 31.88 -36.43 35.97
C GLN A 262 31.29 -37.16 37.19
N LYS A 263 30.05 -36.83 37.58
CA LYS A 263 29.35 -37.51 38.68
C LYS A 263 29.08 -38.98 38.37
N LEU A 264 28.64 -39.28 37.15
CA LEU A 264 28.38 -40.64 36.68
C LEU A 264 29.65 -41.49 36.75
N ASN A 265 30.78 -40.95 36.26
CA ASN A 265 32.08 -41.62 36.35
C ASN A 265 32.49 -41.89 37.81
N SER A 266 32.39 -40.90 38.70
CA SER A 266 32.75 -41.08 40.12
C SER A 266 31.85 -42.09 40.85
N LEU A 267 30.57 -42.18 40.48
CA LEU A 267 29.64 -43.16 41.04
C LEU A 267 29.94 -44.56 40.50
N ASN A 268 30.34 -44.68 39.23
CA ASN A 268 30.73 -45.94 38.62
C ASN A 268 32.03 -46.50 39.22
N GLU A 269 32.98 -45.63 39.58
CA GLU A 269 34.17 -46.01 40.35
C GLU A 269 33.83 -46.49 41.77
N GLU A 270 32.86 -45.87 42.45
CA GLU A 270 32.40 -46.31 43.77
C GLU A 270 31.67 -47.65 43.70
N ILE A 271 30.83 -47.87 42.68
CA ILE A 271 30.20 -49.16 42.42
C ILE A 271 31.27 -50.25 42.26
N GLY A 272 32.29 -50.02 41.43
CA GLY A 272 33.38 -50.98 41.25
C GLY A 272 34.20 -51.26 42.53
N ARG A 273 34.32 -50.28 43.44
CA ARG A 273 34.93 -50.51 44.77
C ARG A 273 34.05 -51.40 45.65
N VAL A 274 32.76 -51.10 45.74
CA VAL A 274 31.78 -51.86 46.56
C VAL A 274 31.62 -53.30 46.03
N GLU A 275 31.61 -53.50 44.71
CA GLU A 275 31.58 -54.83 44.09
C GLU A 275 32.80 -55.68 44.49
N LEU A 276 34.00 -55.09 44.49
CA LEU A 276 35.23 -55.76 44.92
C LEU A 276 35.21 -56.11 46.42
N GLU A 277 34.69 -55.22 47.27
CA GLU A 277 34.52 -55.47 48.70
C GLU A 277 33.50 -56.60 48.95
N CYS A 278 32.36 -56.59 48.25
CA CYS A 278 31.36 -57.67 48.32
C CYS A 278 31.93 -59.04 47.94
N GLU A 279 32.71 -59.11 46.87
CA GLU A 279 33.36 -60.37 46.46
C GLU A 279 34.43 -60.81 47.48
N THR A 280 35.17 -59.89 48.08
CA THR A 280 36.11 -60.18 49.17
C THR A 280 35.40 -60.74 50.41
N ILE A 281 34.29 -60.12 50.83
CA ILE A 281 33.45 -60.59 51.96
C ILE A 281 32.84 -61.97 51.66
N LYS A 282 32.44 -62.21 50.41
CA LYS A 282 31.89 -63.51 49.97
C LYS A 282 32.95 -64.62 49.99
N GLN A 283 34.19 -64.33 49.61
CA GLN A 283 35.31 -65.26 49.75
C GLN A 283 35.61 -65.55 51.23
N GLU A 284 35.61 -64.53 52.09
CA GLU A 284 35.80 -64.71 53.54
C GLU A 284 34.66 -65.52 54.19
N ASN A 285 33.40 -65.26 53.84
CA ASN A 285 32.27 -66.08 54.27
C ASN A 285 32.42 -67.55 53.84
N THR A 286 32.89 -67.79 52.61
CA THR A 286 33.18 -69.15 52.12
C THR A 286 34.31 -69.81 52.93
N ARG A 287 35.34 -69.04 53.29
CA ARG A 287 36.45 -69.51 54.16
C ARG A 287 35.96 -69.84 55.58
N LEU A 288 35.12 -68.99 56.17
CA LEU A 288 34.54 -69.19 57.50
C LEU A 288 33.58 -70.39 57.52
N GLN A 289 32.73 -70.55 56.50
CA GLN A 289 31.86 -71.72 56.36
C GLN A 289 32.68 -73.01 56.30
N ASN A 290 33.73 -73.06 55.45
CA ASN A 290 34.65 -74.18 55.40
C ASN A 290 35.34 -74.47 56.75
N ILE A 291 35.61 -73.45 57.57
CA ILE A 291 36.16 -73.65 58.92
C ILE A 291 35.11 -74.27 59.84
N VAL A 292 33.86 -73.80 59.79
CA VAL A 292 32.73 -74.33 60.59
C VAL A 292 32.42 -75.78 60.22
N ASP A 293 32.32 -76.10 58.92
CA ASP A 293 32.01 -77.45 58.42
C ASP A 293 33.09 -78.48 58.80
N ASN A 294 34.33 -78.03 59.00
CA ASN A 294 35.45 -78.88 59.43
C ASN A 294 35.68 -78.89 60.96
N GLN A 295 34.79 -78.31 61.78
CA GLN A 295 34.90 -78.40 63.23
C GLN A 295 34.59 -79.81 63.74
N LYS A 296 35.39 -80.29 64.69
CA LYS A 296 35.27 -81.66 65.25
C LYS A 296 34.05 -81.87 66.15
N TYR A 297 33.41 -80.79 66.59
CA TYR A 297 32.27 -80.81 67.50
C TYR A 297 31.12 -80.07 66.85
N SER A 298 29.96 -80.71 66.79
CA SER A 298 28.74 -80.08 66.31
C SER A 298 28.23 -79.03 67.31
N VAL A 299 27.30 -78.19 66.87
CA VAL A 299 26.50 -77.33 67.76
C VAL A 299 25.85 -78.18 68.86
N ALA A 300 25.33 -79.36 68.52
CA ALA A 300 24.74 -80.31 69.47
C ALA A 300 25.76 -80.87 70.50
N ASP A 301 27.03 -81.04 70.12
CA ASP A 301 28.08 -81.42 71.07
C ASP A 301 28.39 -80.27 72.04
N THR A 302 28.42 -79.05 71.51
CA THR A 302 28.63 -77.82 72.30
C THR A 302 27.47 -77.59 73.29
N GLU A 303 26.24 -77.86 72.88
CA GLU A 303 25.05 -77.82 73.75
C GLU A 303 25.13 -78.89 74.85
N ARG A 304 25.51 -80.13 74.51
CA ARG A 304 25.71 -81.20 75.50
C ARG A 304 26.79 -80.86 76.53
N ILE A 305 27.96 -80.37 76.08
CA ILE A 305 29.05 -79.92 76.97
C ILE A 305 28.59 -78.78 77.87
N ASN A 306 27.80 -77.83 77.35
CA ASN A 306 27.21 -76.76 78.17
C ASN A 306 26.19 -77.28 79.19
N HIS A 307 25.41 -78.32 78.85
CA HIS A 307 24.49 -78.97 79.79
C HIS A 307 25.25 -79.65 80.93
N GLU A 308 26.21 -80.53 80.61
CA GLU A 308 27.08 -81.21 81.58
C GLU A 308 27.80 -80.19 82.50
N ARG A 309 28.34 -79.11 81.93
CA ARG A 309 28.95 -78.01 82.69
C ARG A 309 27.96 -77.36 83.66
N ASN A 310 26.71 -77.17 83.25
CA ASN A 310 25.68 -76.58 84.11
C ASN A 310 25.28 -77.54 85.25
N GLU A 311 25.17 -78.85 84.99
CA GLU A 311 24.93 -79.87 86.03
C GLU A 311 26.09 -79.96 87.04
N LEU A 312 27.34 -79.93 86.57
CA LEU A 312 28.52 -79.85 87.42
C LEU A 312 28.52 -78.58 88.26
N GLN A 313 28.12 -77.43 87.70
CA GLN A 313 28.00 -76.18 88.46
C GLN A 313 26.89 -76.25 89.54
N GLN A 314 25.76 -76.89 89.27
CA GLN A 314 24.73 -77.15 90.29
C GLN A 314 25.25 -78.06 91.40
N THR A 315 26.02 -79.09 91.05
CA THR A 315 26.67 -80.00 92.00
C THR A 315 27.68 -79.28 92.89
N ILE A 316 28.52 -78.41 92.31
CA ILE A 316 29.43 -77.53 93.05
C ILE A 316 28.64 -76.65 94.03
N ASN A 317 27.59 -75.96 93.57
CA ASN A 317 26.78 -75.09 94.41
C ASN A 317 26.12 -75.85 95.58
N LYS A 318 25.67 -77.09 95.35
CA LYS A 318 25.13 -77.96 96.41
C LYS A 318 26.20 -78.30 97.44
N LEU A 319 27.36 -78.78 97.00
CA LEU A 319 28.48 -79.15 97.88
C LEU A 319 29.02 -77.94 98.67
N THR A 320 29.05 -76.74 98.07
CA THR A 320 29.38 -75.50 98.78
C THR A 320 28.39 -75.21 99.90
N LYS A 321 27.08 -75.37 99.66
CA LYS A 321 26.05 -75.16 100.68
C LYS A 321 26.09 -76.23 101.81
N GLU A 322 26.41 -77.47 101.46
CA GLU A 322 26.62 -78.54 102.46
C GLU A 322 27.87 -78.24 103.31
N LEU A 323 28.96 -77.75 102.70
CA LEU A 323 30.16 -77.30 103.41
C LEU A 323 29.88 -76.10 104.35
N GLU A 324 29.11 -75.11 103.91
CA GLU A 324 28.67 -73.98 104.75
C GLU A 324 27.86 -74.47 105.97
N SER A 325 26.97 -75.45 105.78
CA SER A 325 26.20 -76.11 106.85
C SER A 325 27.13 -76.80 107.87
N GLU A 326 28.08 -77.60 107.41
CA GLU A 326 29.04 -78.30 108.28
C GLU A 326 29.97 -77.32 109.02
N GLN A 327 30.42 -76.25 108.37
CA GLN A 327 31.18 -75.17 109.03
C GLN A 327 30.35 -74.48 110.13
N GLN A 328 29.05 -74.26 109.90
CA GLN A 328 28.17 -73.68 110.91
C GLN A 328 27.91 -74.65 112.07
N GLN A 329 27.81 -75.97 111.82
CA GLN A 329 27.75 -76.98 112.87
C GLN A 329 29.04 -77.02 113.71
N LEU A 330 30.21 -77.02 113.06
CA LEU A 330 31.51 -76.98 113.73
C LEU A 330 31.63 -75.76 114.65
N TRP A 331 31.23 -74.58 114.19
CA TRP A 331 31.21 -73.36 115.00
C TRP A 331 30.28 -73.44 116.21
N ASN A 332 29.12 -74.11 116.08
CA ASN A 332 28.22 -74.34 117.21
C ASN A 332 28.84 -75.30 118.25
N GLU A 333 29.58 -76.33 117.82
CA GLU A 333 30.31 -77.22 118.74
C GLU A 333 31.52 -76.52 119.39
N GLU A 334 32.27 -75.70 118.66
CA GLU A 334 33.31 -74.83 119.24
C GLU A 334 32.74 -73.92 120.33
N LEU A 335 31.55 -73.34 120.11
CA LEU A 335 30.87 -72.49 121.08
C LEU A 335 30.41 -73.27 122.33
N LYS A 336 29.93 -74.51 122.16
CA LYS A 336 29.62 -75.42 123.29
C LYS A 336 30.89 -75.75 124.08
N TYR A 337 31.98 -76.10 123.39
CA TYR A 337 33.27 -76.38 124.02
C TYR A 337 33.79 -75.18 124.81
N ALA A 338 33.73 -73.97 124.24
CA ALA A 338 34.14 -72.74 124.91
C ALA A 338 33.35 -72.47 126.20
N ARG A 339 32.02 -72.63 126.18
CA ARG A 339 31.17 -72.51 127.37
C ARG A 339 31.49 -73.57 128.43
N GLY A 340 31.78 -74.80 128.00
CA GLY A 340 32.20 -75.88 128.90
C GLY A 340 33.53 -75.58 129.59
N LYS A 341 34.50 -75.06 128.84
CA LYS A 341 35.80 -74.60 129.35
C LYS A 341 35.62 -73.51 130.42
N GLU A 342 34.85 -72.46 130.11
CA GLU A 342 34.58 -71.33 131.02
C GLU A 342 33.89 -71.78 132.33
N ALA A 343 32.94 -72.72 132.25
CA ALA A 343 32.29 -73.29 133.43
C ALA A 343 33.27 -74.06 134.33
N ILE A 344 34.18 -74.84 133.75
CA ILE A 344 35.23 -75.56 134.50
C ILE A 344 36.23 -74.56 135.13
N GLU A 345 36.66 -73.55 134.38
CA GLU A 345 37.55 -72.48 134.90
C GLU A 345 36.93 -71.74 136.08
N THR A 346 35.62 -71.47 136.02
CA THR A 346 34.86 -70.87 137.12
C THR A 346 34.85 -71.78 138.36
N GLN A 347 34.54 -73.07 138.20
CA GLN A 347 34.56 -74.05 139.30
C GLN A 347 35.96 -74.19 139.92
N LEU A 348 37.02 -74.18 139.11
CA LEU A 348 38.40 -74.17 139.61
C LEU A 348 38.72 -72.92 140.42
N ALA A 349 38.31 -71.74 139.94
CA ALA A 349 38.53 -70.48 140.64
C ALA A 349 37.83 -70.46 142.01
N GLU A 350 36.60 -71.00 142.09
CA GLU A 350 35.88 -71.18 143.36
C GLU A 350 36.56 -72.19 144.28
N TYR A 351 36.98 -73.34 143.76
CA TYR A 351 37.74 -74.36 144.50
C TYR A 351 39.04 -73.79 145.08
N HIS A 352 39.86 -73.10 144.27
CA HIS A 352 41.08 -72.44 144.75
C HIS A 352 40.79 -71.35 145.78
N LYS A 353 39.72 -70.57 145.61
CA LYS A 353 39.27 -69.56 146.58
C LYS A 353 38.91 -70.19 147.92
N LEU A 354 38.25 -71.36 147.92
CA LEU A 354 37.94 -72.13 149.11
C LEU A 354 39.22 -72.72 149.75
N ALA A 355 40.10 -73.32 148.95
CA ALA A 355 41.35 -73.93 149.42
C ALA A 355 42.32 -72.90 150.01
N ARG A 356 42.37 -71.67 149.47
CA ARG A 356 43.10 -70.54 150.08
C ARG A 356 42.49 -70.13 151.42
N LYS A 357 41.15 -70.01 151.53
CA LYS A 357 40.47 -69.73 152.82
C LYS A 357 40.77 -70.77 153.90
N LEU A 358 40.87 -72.05 153.51
CA LEU A 358 41.18 -73.17 154.41
C LEU A 358 42.68 -73.33 154.72
N LYS A 359 43.55 -72.44 154.23
CA LYS A 359 45.02 -72.53 154.33
C LYS A 359 45.60 -73.86 153.80
N LEU A 360 45.09 -74.32 152.64
CA LEU A 360 45.57 -75.52 151.93
C LEU A 360 46.48 -75.18 150.74
N ILE A 361 46.39 -73.97 150.18
CA ILE A 361 47.23 -73.45 149.10
C ILE A 361 47.87 -72.14 149.59
N PRO A 362 49.20 -71.93 149.46
CA PRO A 362 50.19 -72.77 148.78
C PRO A 362 50.59 -74.04 149.56
N LYS A 363 51.43 -74.88 148.95
CA LYS A 363 51.90 -76.21 149.41
C LYS A 363 52.61 -76.25 150.78
N GLY A 364 52.95 -75.09 151.34
CA GLY A 364 53.51 -74.91 152.69
C GLY A 364 52.54 -74.25 153.67
N ALA A 365 51.27 -74.10 153.31
CA ALA A 365 50.25 -73.50 154.18
C ALA A 365 49.88 -74.44 155.33
N GLU A 366 49.48 -73.85 156.45
CA GLU A 366 49.34 -74.46 157.78
C GLU A 366 48.57 -75.80 157.81
N ASN A 367 47.51 -75.94 156.98
CA ASN A 367 46.68 -77.14 156.94
C ASN A 367 47.03 -78.12 155.79
N SER A 368 47.95 -77.75 154.89
CA SER A 368 48.25 -78.50 153.65
C SER A 368 48.95 -79.85 153.88
N LYS A 369 49.63 -80.04 155.03
CA LYS A 369 50.44 -81.22 155.36
C LYS A 369 51.46 -81.61 154.26
N GLY A 370 51.90 -80.66 153.43
CA GLY A 370 52.84 -80.87 152.32
C GLY A 370 52.24 -81.36 151.00
N TYR A 371 50.91 -81.55 150.92
CA TYR A 371 50.23 -81.94 149.68
C TYR A 371 49.93 -80.74 148.78
N ASP A 372 49.92 -80.98 147.46
CA ASP A 372 49.48 -79.97 146.49
C ASP A 372 47.97 -80.01 146.32
N PHE A 373 47.31 -78.89 146.58
CA PHE A 373 45.89 -78.70 146.31
C PHE A 373 45.66 -77.70 145.16
N GLU A 374 46.72 -77.24 144.48
CA GLU A 374 46.58 -76.37 143.30
C GLU A 374 46.31 -77.20 142.03
N ILE A 375 45.03 -77.43 141.74
CA ILE A 375 44.63 -78.03 140.45
C ILE A 375 44.94 -77.04 139.33
N LYS A 376 45.77 -77.42 138.36
CA LYS A 376 46.06 -76.63 137.16
C LYS A 376 45.24 -77.17 135.99
N PHE A 377 44.10 -76.56 135.72
CA PHE A 377 43.35 -76.84 134.50
C PHE A 377 44.12 -76.28 133.31
N ASN A 378 44.54 -77.17 132.41
CA ASN A 378 45.30 -76.80 131.22
C ASN A 378 44.53 -77.24 129.95
N PRO A 379 43.44 -76.53 129.60
CA PRO A 379 42.65 -76.81 128.39
C PRO A 379 43.42 -76.46 127.10
N GLU A 380 44.64 -75.90 127.23
CA GLU A 380 45.41 -75.30 126.15
C GLU A 380 46.70 -76.05 125.80
N SER A 381 46.88 -77.28 126.30
CA SER A 381 47.90 -78.21 125.76
C SER A 381 47.74 -78.53 124.26
N GLY A 382 46.74 -77.95 123.58
CA GLY A 382 46.63 -77.87 122.11
C GLY A 382 46.18 -76.52 121.51
N ALA A 383 46.09 -75.42 122.28
CA ALA A 383 45.30 -74.24 121.86
C ALA A 383 46.04 -73.05 121.22
N ASN A 384 47.37 -73.10 121.04
CA ASN A 384 48.11 -72.10 120.23
C ASN A 384 47.75 -72.11 118.72
N CYS A 385 46.84 -73.00 118.33
CA CYS A 385 46.32 -73.19 116.99
C CYS A 385 45.27 -72.11 116.59
N LEU A 386 44.21 -71.94 117.38
CA LEU A 386 42.94 -71.33 116.93
C LEU A 386 43.01 -69.82 116.61
N VAL A 387 43.91 -69.06 117.25
CA VAL A 387 44.05 -67.62 116.98
C VAL A 387 44.61 -67.37 115.57
N LYS A 388 45.46 -68.25 115.05
CA LYS A 388 45.98 -68.18 113.67
C LYS A 388 44.85 -68.39 112.65
N TYR A 389 43.99 -69.39 112.86
CA TYR A 389 42.92 -69.73 111.93
C TYR A 389 41.82 -68.65 111.85
N ARG A 390 41.44 -68.01 112.97
CA ARG A 390 40.42 -66.94 112.94
C ARG A 390 40.84 -65.73 112.11
N ALA A 391 42.10 -65.32 112.19
CA ALA A 391 42.63 -64.23 111.36
C ALA A 391 42.73 -64.63 109.88
N GLN A 392 43.09 -65.89 109.61
CA GLN A 392 43.20 -66.44 108.26
C GLN A 392 41.84 -66.48 107.53
N VAL A 393 40.79 -67.04 108.16
CA VAL A 393 39.44 -67.14 107.59
C VAL A 393 38.86 -65.77 107.19
N TYR A 394 39.10 -64.73 108.00
CA TYR A 394 38.64 -63.37 107.68
C TYR A 394 39.31 -62.80 106.41
N ILE A 395 40.62 -63.02 106.24
CA ILE A 395 41.37 -62.53 105.07
C ILE A 395 40.97 -63.31 103.81
N GLU A 396 40.80 -64.63 103.91
CA GLU A 396 40.34 -65.48 102.81
C GLU A 396 38.94 -65.07 102.32
N THR A 397 38.04 -64.70 103.24
CA THR A 397 36.70 -64.18 102.91
C THR A 397 36.76 -62.87 102.11
N GLN A 398 37.61 -61.91 102.50
CA GLN A 398 37.76 -60.64 101.79
C GLN A 398 38.37 -60.82 100.39
N LEU A 399 39.30 -61.76 100.25
CA LEU A 399 39.93 -62.08 98.96
C LEU A 399 38.95 -62.74 97.98
N ALA A 400 38.02 -63.57 98.47
CA ALA A 400 36.99 -64.19 97.63
C ALA A 400 36.07 -63.15 96.96
N GLU A 401 35.62 -62.13 97.71
CA GLU A 401 34.81 -61.03 97.14
C GLU A 401 35.64 -60.15 96.19
N TYR A 402 36.91 -59.87 96.49
CA TYR A 402 37.81 -59.19 95.56
C TYR A 402 37.96 -59.96 94.23
N HIS A 403 38.28 -61.26 94.27
CA HIS A 403 38.41 -62.06 93.05
C HIS A 403 37.09 -62.14 92.26
N LYS A 404 35.95 -62.20 92.94
CA LYS A 404 34.61 -62.17 92.33
C LYS A 404 34.36 -60.85 91.58
N LEU A 405 34.74 -59.70 92.14
CA LEU A 405 34.70 -58.41 91.45
C LEU A 405 35.68 -58.35 90.28
N ALA A 406 36.92 -58.81 90.47
CA ALA A 406 37.94 -58.82 89.43
C ALA A 406 37.56 -59.74 88.25
N ARG A 407 36.90 -60.88 88.49
CA ARG A 407 36.31 -61.73 87.43
C ARG A 407 35.17 -61.03 86.69
N LYS A 408 34.26 -60.32 87.39
CA LYS A 408 33.21 -59.50 86.75
C LYS A 408 33.79 -58.41 85.85
N LEU A 409 34.91 -57.80 86.24
CA LEU A 409 35.64 -56.80 85.46
C LEU A 409 36.55 -57.40 84.38
N LYS A 410 36.55 -58.73 84.18
CA LYS A 410 37.44 -59.45 83.24
C LYS A 410 38.94 -59.18 83.47
N LEU A 411 39.35 -59.08 84.74
CA LEU A 411 40.75 -58.88 85.17
C LEU A 411 41.44 -60.18 85.63
N ILE A 412 40.65 -61.20 86.02
CA ILE A 412 41.15 -62.54 86.38
C ILE A 412 40.44 -63.56 85.47
N PRO A 413 41.15 -64.53 84.86
CA PRO A 413 42.60 -64.80 84.96
C PRO A 413 43.48 -63.76 84.23
N LYS A 414 44.81 -63.89 84.35
CA LYS A 414 45.85 -63.03 83.73
C LYS A 414 45.77 -62.88 82.19
N GLY A 415 44.97 -63.70 81.52
CA GLY A 415 44.69 -63.62 80.08
C GLY A 415 43.29 -63.10 79.74
N ALA A 416 42.55 -62.58 80.72
CA ALA A 416 41.21 -62.04 80.51
C ALA A 416 41.26 -60.67 79.80
N GLU A 417 40.20 -60.35 79.07
CA GLU A 417 40.06 -59.22 78.14
C GLU A 417 40.60 -57.87 78.67
N ASN A 418 40.29 -57.52 79.93
CA ASN A 418 40.68 -56.24 80.52
C ASN A 418 41.96 -56.32 81.36
N SER A 419 42.54 -57.52 81.53
CA SER A 419 43.74 -57.71 82.37
C SER A 419 45.01 -57.12 81.75
N LYS A 420 45.05 -56.94 80.42
CA LYS A 420 46.24 -56.57 79.62
C LYS A 420 47.52 -57.37 80.00
N GLY A 421 47.38 -58.61 80.45
CA GLY A 421 48.51 -59.46 80.87
C GLY A 421 48.99 -59.26 82.31
N TYR A 422 48.36 -58.38 83.09
CA TYR A 422 48.64 -58.19 84.50
C TYR A 422 47.98 -59.26 85.38
N ASP A 423 48.67 -59.68 86.44
CA ASP A 423 48.17 -60.70 87.37
C ASP A 423 47.42 -60.06 88.53
N PHE A 424 46.09 -60.02 88.44
CA PHE A 424 45.22 -59.54 89.51
C PHE A 424 44.87 -60.64 90.54
N GLU A 425 45.34 -61.89 90.39
CA GLU A 425 45.03 -62.97 91.32
C GLU A 425 45.93 -62.96 92.56
N ILE A 426 45.45 -62.34 93.65
CA ILE A 426 46.13 -62.41 94.95
C ILE A 426 46.04 -63.82 95.52
N LYS A 427 47.20 -64.45 95.77
CA LYS A 427 47.34 -65.75 96.46
C LYS A 427 47.89 -65.52 97.87
N PHE A 428 47.04 -65.68 98.87
CA PHE A 428 47.40 -65.43 100.27
C PHE A 428 48.36 -66.49 100.81
N ASN A 429 49.44 -66.06 101.48
CA ASN A 429 50.32 -66.94 102.23
C ASN A 429 50.50 -66.37 103.66
N PRO A 430 49.92 -67.02 104.69
CA PRO A 430 49.98 -66.53 106.07
C PRO A 430 51.39 -66.54 106.68
N GLU A 431 52.36 -67.22 106.07
CA GLU A 431 53.74 -67.34 106.60
C GLU A 431 54.69 -66.25 106.06
N SER A 432 54.24 -65.45 105.09
CA SER A 432 55.07 -64.42 104.42
C SER A 432 55.20 -63.09 105.19
N GLY A 433 54.53 -62.94 106.33
CA GLY A 433 54.57 -61.74 107.19
C GLY A 433 54.02 -60.46 106.53
N ALA A 434 54.13 -59.32 107.22
CA ALA A 434 53.53 -58.05 106.78
C ALA A 434 54.02 -57.54 105.40
N ASN A 435 55.21 -57.98 104.95
CA ASN A 435 55.79 -57.61 103.66
C ASN A 435 55.00 -58.15 102.45
N CYS A 436 54.10 -59.13 102.61
CA CYS A 436 53.25 -59.60 101.51
C CYS A 436 52.19 -58.56 101.10
N LEU A 437 51.66 -57.77 102.04
CA LEU A 437 50.61 -56.78 101.77
C LEU A 437 51.10 -55.66 100.85
N VAL A 438 52.36 -55.23 101.01
CA VAL A 438 52.99 -54.23 100.13
C VAL A 438 53.12 -54.79 98.70
N LYS A 439 53.47 -56.07 98.56
CA LYS A 439 53.55 -56.75 97.25
C LYS A 439 52.18 -56.84 96.58
N TYR A 440 51.14 -57.31 97.28
CA TYR A 440 49.79 -57.39 96.71
C TYR A 440 49.22 -56.01 96.35
N ARG A 441 49.50 -54.98 97.17
CA ARG A 441 49.11 -53.60 96.85
C ARG A 441 49.79 -53.10 95.58
N ALA A 442 51.10 -53.33 95.41
CA ALA A 442 51.82 -52.96 94.20
C ALA A 442 51.31 -53.74 92.97
N GLN A 443 51.12 -55.06 93.11
CA GLN A 443 50.63 -55.98 92.08
C GLN A 443 49.27 -55.55 91.50
N VAL A 444 48.35 -55.06 92.34
CA VAL A 444 46.99 -54.69 91.90
C VAL A 444 46.85 -53.20 91.60
N TYR A 445 47.35 -52.32 92.46
CA TYR A 445 47.04 -50.88 92.39
C TYR A 445 47.73 -50.18 91.22
N VAL A 446 49.00 -50.53 90.92
CA VAL A 446 49.75 -49.86 89.85
C VAL A 446 49.13 -50.18 88.48
N PRO A 447 48.93 -51.46 88.09
CA PRO A 447 48.24 -51.80 86.84
C PRO A 447 46.82 -51.24 86.75
N LEU A 448 46.05 -51.28 87.84
CA LEU A 448 44.67 -50.77 87.82
C LEU A 448 44.63 -49.24 87.60
N LYS A 449 45.62 -48.50 88.12
CA LYS A 449 45.70 -47.04 87.91
C LYS A 449 46.21 -46.69 86.51
N GLU A 450 47.11 -47.49 85.93
CA GLU A 450 47.49 -47.38 84.52
C GLU A 450 46.30 -47.61 83.60
N LEU A 451 45.60 -48.75 83.74
CA LEU A 451 44.39 -49.08 82.96
C LEU A 451 43.32 -47.99 83.05
N LEU A 452 43.09 -47.44 84.25
CA LEU A 452 42.12 -46.36 84.44
C LEU A 452 42.52 -45.10 83.64
N ASN A 453 43.78 -44.67 83.74
CA ASN A 453 44.26 -43.50 83.01
C ASN A 453 44.18 -43.71 81.48
N GLU A 454 44.52 -44.90 80.99
CA GLU A 454 44.40 -45.25 79.57
C GLU A 454 42.95 -45.17 79.09
N THR A 455 42.00 -45.74 79.83
CA THR A 455 40.57 -45.66 79.49
C THR A 455 40.04 -44.22 79.52
N GLU A 456 40.53 -43.39 80.45
CA GLU A 456 40.18 -41.96 80.51
C GLU A 456 40.73 -41.20 79.28
N GLU A 457 41.95 -41.51 78.83
CA GLU A 457 42.51 -40.93 77.60
C GLU A 457 41.77 -41.39 76.34
N GLU A 458 41.38 -42.66 76.25
CA GLU A 458 40.55 -43.20 75.16
C GLU A 458 39.16 -42.55 75.11
N ILE A 459 38.51 -42.37 76.26
CA ILE A 459 37.23 -41.64 76.36
C ILE A 459 37.39 -40.19 75.89
N ASN A 460 38.44 -39.48 76.32
CA ASN A 460 38.70 -38.10 75.90
C ASN A 460 38.98 -38.00 74.39
N LYS A 461 39.73 -38.95 73.81
CA LYS A 461 39.92 -39.04 72.35
C LYS A 461 38.60 -39.27 71.60
N ALA A 462 37.74 -40.15 72.10
CA ALA A 462 36.43 -40.42 71.52
C ALA A 462 35.50 -39.21 71.60
N LEU A 463 35.48 -38.48 72.72
CA LEU A 463 34.71 -37.25 72.91
C LEU A 463 35.16 -36.13 71.96
N ASN A 464 36.47 -35.91 71.83
CA ASN A 464 36.99 -34.93 70.88
C ASN A 464 36.65 -35.27 69.42
N LYS A 465 36.73 -36.57 69.05
CA LYS A 465 36.30 -37.04 67.72
C LYS A 465 34.80 -36.85 67.50
N LYS A 466 33.97 -37.10 68.53
CA LYS A 466 32.51 -36.85 68.49
C LYS A 466 32.23 -35.36 68.22
N MET A 467 32.89 -34.46 68.95
CA MET A 467 32.72 -33.00 68.80
C MET A 467 33.06 -32.54 67.37
N GLY A 468 34.19 -32.99 66.81
CA GLY A 468 34.54 -32.68 65.42
C GLY A 468 33.54 -33.24 64.39
N LEU A 469 32.94 -34.40 64.65
CA LEU A 469 31.86 -34.93 63.80
C LEU A 469 30.57 -34.10 63.93
N GLU A 470 30.22 -33.64 65.13
CA GLU A 470 29.07 -32.76 65.38
C GLU A 470 29.25 -31.42 64.66
N ASP A 471 30.45 -30.82 64.68
CA ASP A 471 30.77 -29.61 63.90
C ASP A 471 30.61 -29.82 62.39
N THR A 472 31.10 -30.95 61.85
CA THR A 472 30.92 -31.26 60.41
C THR A 472 29.46 -31.52 60.03
N LEU A 473 28.66 -32.10 60.93
CA LEU A 473 27.24 -32.34 60.74
C LEU A 473 26.47 -31.01 60.68
N GLU A 474 26.80 -30.06 61.56
CA GLU A 474 26.20 -28.73 61.54
C GLU A 474 26.57 -27.96 60.26
N GLN A 475 27.84 -28.02 59.83
CA GLN A 475 28.27 -27.45 58.55
C GLN A 475 27.47 -28.04 57.37
N LEU A 476 27.35 -29.37 57.30
CA LEU A 476 26.55 -30.04 56.26
C LEU A 476 25.07 -29.63 56.31
N ASN A 477 24.48 -29.50 57.50
CA ASN A 477 23.12 -28.99 57.66
C ASN A 477 22.97 -27.57 57.10
N THR A 478 23.90 -26.65 57.40
CA THR A 478 23.84 -25.28 56.84
C THR A 478 23.90 -25.31 55.31
N MET A 479 24.82 -26.09 54.71
CA MET A 479 24.92 -26.27 53.26
C MET A 479 23.66 -26.88 52.65
N ILE A 480 23.01 -27.84 53.31
CA ILE A 480 21.73 -28.42 52.89
C ILE A 480 20.61 -27.36 52.94
N THR A 481 20.57 -26.51 53.98
CA THR A 481 19.56 -25.43 54.02
C THR A 481 19.75 -24.41 52.92
N GLU A 482 21.00 -24.05 52.60
CA GLU A 482 21.29 -23.10 51.51
C GLU A 482 20.96 -23.70 50.14
N SER A 483 21.39 -24.94 49.89
CA SER A 483 21.04 -25.67 48.65
C SER A 483 19.52 -25.77 48.47
N ARG A 484 18.76 -25.98 49.56
CA ARG A 484 17.28 -25.97 49.53
C ARG A 484 16.67 -24.59 49.25
N ARG A 485 17.34 -23.48 49.60
CA ARG A 485 16.92 -22.12 49.19
C ARG A 485 17.15 -21.93 47.70
N SER A 486 18.34 -22.27 47.19
CA SER A 486 18.69 -22.14 45.77
C SER A 486 17.78 -22.99 44.86
N VAL A 487 17.44 -24.22 45.27
CA VAL A 487 16.49 -25.07 44.54
C VAL A 487 15.08 -24.45 44.51
N ARG A 488 14.67 -23.74 45.57
CA ARG A 488 13.36 -23.06 45.61
C ARG A 488 13.33 -21.86 44.67
N THR A 489 14.35 -21.01 44.67
CA THR A 489 14.42 -19.85 43.77
C THR A 489 14.49 -20.29 42.30
N LEU A 490 15.30 -21.31 41.98
CA LEU A 490 15.36 -21.88 40.63
C LEU A 490 14.00 -22.45 40.18
N LYS A 491 13.25 -23.08 41.09
CA LYS A 491 11.90 -23.58 40.77
C LYS A 491 10.91 -22.45 40.46
N GLU A 492 11.00 -21.34 41.18
CA GLU A 492 10.19 -20.14 40.92
C GLU A 492 10.58 -19.44 39.59
N GLU A 493 11.86 -19.47 39.21
CA GLU A 493 12.33 -18.98 37.91
C GLU A 493 11.85 -19.87 36.75
N VAL A 494 11.93 -21.20 36.91
CA VAL A 494 11.41 -22.16 35.93
C VAL A 494 9.90 -21.96 35.70
N GLN A 495 9.10 -21.75 36.77
CA GLN A 495 7.68 -21.49 36.62
C GLN A 495 7.41 -20.19 35.84
N LYS A 496 8.14 -19.11 36.13
CA LYS A 496 8.00 -17.83 35.39
C LYS A 496 8.35 -17.97 33.91
N LEU A 497 9.33 -18.82 33.58
CA LEU A 497 9.71 -19.10 32.19
C LEU A 497 8.66 -19.95 31.47
N ASP A 498 8.05 -20.93 32.16
CA ASP A 498 6.94 -21.72 31.62
C ASP A 498 5.70 -20.83 31.38
N ASP A 499 5.30 -20.02 32.36
CA ASP A 499 4.19 -19.06 32.23
C ASP A 499 4.40 -18.10 31.04
N LEU A 500 5.63 -17.58 30.86
CA LEU A 500 6.01 -16.72 29.74
C LEU A 500 6.00 -17.47 28.40
N TYR A 501 6.44 -18.73 28.37
CA TYR A 501 6.39 -19.58 27.18
C TYR A 501 4.94 -19.84 26.76
N GLN A 502 4.07 -20.21 27.70
CA GLN A 502 2.64 -20.42 27.45
C GLN A 502 1.95 -19.14 26.96
N GLN A 503 2.32 -17.96 27.49
CA GLN A 503 1.85 -16.69 26.95
C GLN A 503 2.32 -16.47 25.50
N LYS A 504 3.59 -16.73 25.20
CA LYS A 504 4.14 -16.53 23.85
C LYS A 504 3.59 -17.50 22.80
N VAL A 505 3.22 -18.72 23.20
CA VAL A 505 2.51 -19.66 22.33
C VAL A 505 1.13 -19.09 21.96
N LYS A 506 0.35 -18.62 22.94
CA LYS A 506 -0.98 -18.02 22.68
C LYS A 506 -0.90 -16.76 21.81
N GLU A 507 0.06 -15.88 22.07
CA GLU A 507 0.28 -14.69 21.24
C GLU A 507 0.62 -15.05 19.77
N ALA A 508 1.30 -16.17 19.54
CA ALA A 508 1.57 -16.67 18.20
C ALA A 508 0.32 -17.33 17.57
N GLU A 509 -0.43 -18.14 18.31
CA GLU A 509 -1.69 -18.74 17.86
C GLU A 509 -2.73 -17.67 17.44
N GLU A 510 -2.86 -16.59 18.23
CA GLU A 510 -3.74 -15.45 17.91
C GLU A 510 -3.29 -14.69 16.65
N GLU A 511 -2.00 -14.61 16.36
CA GLU A 511 -1.47 -13.93 15.18
C GLU A 511 -1.58 -14.81 13.92
N ASP A 512 -1.33 -16.11 14.05
CA ASP A 512 -1.56 -17.10 12.99
C ASP A 512 -3.05 -17.14 12.59
N GLU A 513 -3.98 -17.04 13.55
CA GLU A 513 -5.41 -16.94 13.26
C GLU A 513 -5.76 -15.65 12.49
N LYS A 514 -5.17 -14.50 12.85
CA LYS A 514 -5.35 -13.24 12.08
C LYS A 514 -4.81 -13.38 10.66
N CYS A 515 -3.59 -13.90 10.49
CA CYS A 515 -2.99 -14.11 9.17
C CYS A 515 -3.81 -15.09 8.32
N ALA A 516 -4.38 -16.14 8.91
CA ALA A 516 -5.27 -17.06 8.19
C ALA A 516 -6.56 -16.37 7.71
N ASN A 517 -7.17 -15.54 8.55
CA ASN A 517 -8.36 -14.75 8.19
C ASN A 517 -8.07 -13.70 7.09
N GLU A 518 -6.92 -13.02 7.15
CA GLU A 518 -6.48 -12.09 6.11
C GLU A 518 -6.20 -12.83 4.79
N LEU A 519 -5.55 -14.00 4.83
CA LEU A 519 -5.30 -14.83 3.66
C LEU A 519 -6.62 -15.28 2.99
N GLU A 520 -7.60 -15.73 3.77
CA GLU A 520 -8.91 -16.13 3.25
C GLU A 520 -9.65 -14.95 2.59
N SER A 521 -9.54 -13.75 3.15
CA SER A 521 -10.09 -12.51 2.57
C SER A 521 -9.41 -12.15 1.24
N LEU A 522 -8.08 -12.26 1.18
CA LEU A 522 -7.31 -12.00 -0.04
C LEU A 522 -7.58 -13.04 -1.14
N GLU A 523 -7.73 -14.32 -0.81
CA GLU A 523 -8.10 -15.37 -1.77
C GLU A 523 -9.50 -15.12 -2.36
N LYS A 524 -10.47 -14.70 -1.54
CA LYS A 524 -11.81 -14.26 -2.00
C LYS A 524 -11.71 -13.06 -2.96
N HIS A 525 -10.90 -12.05 -2.63
CA HIS A 525 -10.71 -10.88 -3.50
C HIS A 525 -10.03 -11.24 -4.82
N LYS A 526 -9.01 -12.10 -4.79
CA LYS A 526 -8.34 -12.65 -5.96
C LYS A 526 -9.33 -13.37 -6.88
N HIS A 527 -10.16 -14.27 -6.34
CA HIS A 527 -11.18 -14.98 -7.12
C HIS A 527 -12.18 -14.02 -7.79
N LEU A 528 -12.62 -12.96 -7.08
CA LEU A 528 -13.51 -11.95 -7.67
C LEU A 528 -12.83 -11.20 -8.83
N LEU A 529 -11.55 -10.84 -8.67
CA LEU A 529 -10.78 -10.16 -9.71
C LEU A 529 -10.53 -11.07 -10.93
N GLU A 530 -10.13 -12.33 -10.70
CA GLU A 530 -9.96 -13.34 -11.75
C GLU A 530 -11.26 -13.56 -12.52
N SER A 531 -12.40 -13.66 -11.83
CA SER A 531 -13.72 -13.78 -12.47
C SER A 531 -14.04 -12.57 -13.36
N ALA A 532 -13.87 -11.35 -12.84
CA ALA A 532 -14.17 -10.12 -13.58
C ALA A 532 -13.25 -9.91 -14.80
N VAL A 533 -11.96 -10.25 -14.67
CA VAL A 533 -11.00 -10.20 -15.79
C VAL A 533 -11.34 -11.24 -16.86
N ASN A 534 -11.72 -12.46 -16.47
CA ASN A 534 -12.12 -13.51 -17.41
C ASN A 534 -13.44 -13.16 -18.13
N GLU A 535 -14.39 -12.53 -17.43
CA GLU A 535 -15.65 -12.05 -18.00
C GLU A 535 -15.38 -10.95 -19.04
N GLY A 536 -14.64 -9.89 -18.68
CA GLY A 536 -14.28 -8.82 -19.62
C GLY A 536 -13.41 -9.29 -20.80
N LEU A 537 -12.54 -10.29 -20.60
CA LEU A 537 -11.81 -10.93 -21.70
C LEU A 537 -12.74 -11.69 -22.65
N SER A 538 -13.72 -12.41 -22.11
CA SER A 538 -14.75 -13.12 -22.89
C SER A 538 -15.62 -12.14 -23.70
N GLU A 539 -16.04 -11.02 -23.09
CA GLU A 539 -16.75 -9.94 -23.78
C GLU A 539 -15.92 -9.37 -24.94
N ALA A 540 -14.67 -8.98 -24.70
CA ALA A 540 -13.78 -8.44 -25.73
C ALA A 540 -13.49 -9.45 -26.86
N MET A 541 -13.40 -10.75 -26.56
CA MET A 541 -13.29 -11.79 -27.58
C MET A 541 -14.57 -11.91 -28.43
N ASN A 542 -15.75 -11.86 -27.81
CA ASN A 542 -17.03 -11.91 -28.51
C ASN A 542 -17.25 -10.68 -29.41
N GLU A 543 -16.82 -9.49 -28.96
CA GLU A 543 -16.82 -8.26 -29.77
C GLU A 543 -15.87 -8.36 -30.95
N LEU A 544 -14.64 -8.85 -30.74
CA LEU A 544 -13.66 -9.07 -31.81
C LEU A 544 -14.20 -10.03 -32.89
N ASP A 545 -14.81 -11.14 -32.47
CA ASP A 545 -15.46 -12.09 -33.38
C ASP A 545 -16.64 -11.46 -34.14
N ALA A 546 -17.38 -10.54 -33.52
CA ALA A 546 -18.46 -9.81 -34.17
C ALA A 546 -17.92 -8.86 -35.24
N VAL A 547 -16.91 -8.05 -34.91
CA VAL A 547 -16.26 -7.13 -35.84
C VAL A 547 -15.58 -7.89 -37.00
N GLN A 548 -14.97 -9.06 -36.74
CA GLN A 548 -14.42 -9.91 -37.80
C GLN A 548 -15.51 -10.43 -38.76
N ARG A 549 -16.68 -10.84 -38.23
CA ARG A 549 -17.82 -11.28 -39.06
C ARG A 549 -18.37 -10.13 -39.91
N GLU A 550 -18.52 -8.93 -39.35
CA GLU A 550 -18.92 -7.74 -40.12
C GLU A 550 -17.89 -7.36 -41.18
N TYR A 551 -16.60 -7.37 -40.85
CA TYR A 551 -15.52 -7.11 -41.81
C TYR A 551 -15.56 -8.09 -42.99
N GLN A 552 -15.72 -9.39 -42.74
CA GLN A 552 -15.86 -10.39 -43.81
C GLN A 552 -17.07 -10.09 -44.71
N LEU A 553 -18.21 -9.69 -44.13
CA LEU A 553 -19.42 -9.34 -44.87
C LEU A 553 -19.26 -8.07 -45.71
N VAL A 554 -18.56 -7.05 -45.19
CA VAL A 554 -18.19 -5.83 -45.95
C VAL A 554 -17.23 -6.15 -47.09
N VAL A 555 -16.24 -7.03 -46.88
CA VAL A 555 -15.32 -7.48 -47.94
C VAL A 555 -16.08 -8.23 -49.04
N GLN A 556 -17.00 -9.14 -48.69
CA GLN A 556 -17.81 -9.88 -49.66
C GLN A 556 -18.75 -8.97 -50.46
N THR A 557 -19.45 -8.05 -49.79
CA THR A 557 -20.38 -7.12 -50.46
C THR A 557 -19.64 -6.12 -51.36
N THR A 558 -18.52 -5.54 -50.91
CA THR A 558 -17.73 -4.60 -51.72
C THR A 558 -17.00 -5.27 -52.89
N THR A 559 -16.61 -6.54 -52.77
CA THR A 559 -16.05 -7.30 -53.92
C THR A 559 -17.13 -7.65 -54.93
N GLU A 560 -18.34 -8.03 -54.49
CA GLU A 560 -19.48 -8.28 -55.39
C GLU A 560 -19.97 -7.02 -56.10
N GLU A 561 -20.08 -5.88 -55.41
CA GLU A 561 -20.40 -4.59 -56.06
C GLU A 561 -19.31 -4.17 -57.06
N ARG A 562 -18.03 -4.33 -56.72
CA ARG A 562 -16.91 -4.09 -57.65
C ARG A 562 -17.01 -4.98 -58.89
N ARG A 563 -17.40 -6.25 -58.73
CA ARG A 563 -17.65 -7.19 -59.84
C ARG A 563 -18.81 -6.74 -60.71
N LYS A 564 -19.94 -6.29 -60.13
CA LYS A 564 -21.07 -5.73 -60.88
C LYS A 564 -20.68 -4.48 -61.67
N VAL A 565 -19.96 -3.54 -61.06
CA VAL A 565 -19.46 -2.33 -61.73
C VAL A 565 -18.52 -2.70 -62.88
N GLY A 566 -17.61 -3.66 -62.67
CA GLY A 566 -16.73 -4.19 -63.72
C GLY A 566 -17.51 -4.78 -64.90
N ASN A 567 -18.50 -5.63 -64.64
CA ASN A 567 -19.36 -6.21 -65.68
C ASN A 567 -20.16 -5.15 -66.46
N ASN A 568 -20.65 -4.12 -65.76
CA ASN A 568 -21.39 -3.02 -66.39
C ASN A 568 -20.46 -2.20 -67.30
N LEU A 569 -19.24 -1.90 -66.85
CA LEU A 569 -18.23 -1.20 -67.64
C LEU A 569 -17.80 -2.01 -68.87
N GLN A 570 -17.56 -3.31 -68.70
CA GLN A 570 -17.26 -4.26 -69.78
C GLN A 570 -18.36 -4.22 -70.87
N ARG A 571 -19.63 -4.33 -70.47
CA ARG A 571 -20.77 -4.27 -71.40
C ARG A 571 -20.90 -2.91 -72.10
N LEU A 572 -20.58 -1.81 -71.40
CA LEU A 572 -20.55 -0.46 -71.98
C LEU A 572 -19.44 -0.33 -73.02
N LEU A 573 -18.25 -0.86 -72.75
CA LEU A 573 -17.12 -0.90 -73.70
C LEU A 573 -17.46 -1.75 -74.93
N GLU A 574 -18.10 -2.91 -74.76
CA GLU A 574 -18.58 -3.76 -75.87
C GLU A 574 -19.63 -3.03 -76.73
N MET A 575 -20.55 -2.29 -76.10
CA MET A 575 -21.55 -1.48 -76.81
C MET A 575 -20.91 -0.31 -77.57
N VAL A 576 -19.90 0.35 -76.99
CA VAL A 576 -19.14 1.40 -77.68
C VAL A 576 -18.32 0.82 -78.83
N ALA A 577 -17.62 -0.30 -78.62
CA ALA A 577 -16.82 -0.95 -79.67
C ALA A 577 -17.68 -1.44 -80.85
N THR A 578 -18.85 -2.03 -80.57
CA THR A 578 -19.79 -2.43 -81.63
C THR A 578 -20.41 -1.24 -82.36
N HIS A 579 -20.70 -0.13 -81.67
CA HIS A 579 -21.12 1.12 -82.32
C HIS A 579 -20.00 1.73 -83.17
N VAL A 580 -18.77 1.82 -82.66
CA VAL A 580 -17.60 2.31 -83.41
C VAL A 580 -17.38 1.47 -84.66
N GLY A 581 -17.34 0.13 -84.57
CA GLY A 581 -17.23 -0.74 -85.74
C GLY A 581 -18.39 -0.60 -86.74
N SER A 582 -19.60 -0.24 -86.26
CA SER A 582 -20.75 0.07 -87.14
C SER A 582 -20.58 1.41 -87.86
N VAL A 583 -20.01 2.42 -87.19
CA VAL A 583 -19.69 3.73 -87.79
C VAL A 583 -18.52 3.61 -88.77
N GLU A 584 -17.47 2.87 -88.42
CA GLU A 584 -16.34 2.56 -89.31
C GLU A 584 -16.84 1.91 -90.59
N LYS A 585 -17.67 0.84 -90.48
CA LYS A 585 -18.29 0.20 -91.63
C LYS A 585 -19.18 1.14 -92.46
N HIS A 586 -19.94 2.03 -91.82
CA HIS A 586 -20.74 3.02 -92.56
C HIS A 586 -19.86 4.03 -93.32
N LEU A 587 -18.77 4.50 -92.70
CA LEU A 587 -17.81 5.39 -93.36
C LEU A 587 -17.11 4.68 -94.52
N GLU A 588 -16.76 3.41 -94.36
CA GLU A 588 -16.14 2.57 -95.40
C GLU A 588 -17.10 2.33 -96.58
N GLU A 589 -18.39 2.07 -96.30
CA GLU A 589 -19.45 2.02 -97.32
C GLU A 589 -19.64 3.36 -98.05
N GLN A 590 -19.54 4.50 -97.35
CA GLN A 590 -19.61 5.83 -97.95
C GLN A 590 -18.36 6.17 -98.78
N ILE A 591 -17.17 5.75 -98.35
CA ILE A 591 -15.92 5.89 -99.13
C ILE A 591 -16.07 5.11 -100.44
N ILE A 592 -16.46 3.83 -100.39
CA ILE A 592 -16.70 3.01 -101.59
C ILE A 592 -17.76 3.65 -102.51
N LYS A 593 -18.79 4.30 -101.95
CA LYS A 593 -19.81 5.01 -102.73
C LYS A 593 -19.24 6.27 -103.40
N VAL A 594 -18.47 7.08 -102.68
CA VAL A 594 -17.82 8.28 -103.23
C VAL A 594 -16.76 7.92 -104.27
N ASP A 595 -16.00 6.84 -104.05
CA ASP A 595 -15.03 6.33 -105.01
C ASP A 595 -15.74 5.89 -106.32
N ARG A 596 -16.89 5.19 -106.24
CA ARG A 596 -17.71 4.92 -107.43
C ARG A 596 -18.27 6.18 -108.09
N GLU A 597 -18.82 7.12 -107.31
CA GLU A 597 -19.30 8.40 -107.87
C GLU A 597 -18.17 9.20 -108.53
N CYS A 598 -16.91 9.01 -108.08
CA CYS A 598 -15.72 9.57 -108.70
C CYS A 598 -15.28 8.79 -109.96
N GLU A 599 -15.33 7.46 -109.96
CA GLU A 599 -15.10 6.62 -111.14
C GLU A 599 -16.15 6.85 -112.24
N ASP A 600 -17.43 6.99 -111.87
CA ASP A 600 -18.54 7.33 -112.77
C ASP A 600 -18.31 8.74 -113.38
N CYS A 601 -17.93 9.73 -112.57
CA CYS A 601 -17.59 11.09 -113.04
C CYS A 601 -16.31 11.13 -113.91
N MET A 602 -15.35 10.23 -113.66
CA MET A 602 -14.15 10.04 -114.49
C MET A 602 -14.39 9.26 -115.79
N SER A 603 -15.52 8.53 -115.88
CA SER A 603 -15.94 7.79 -117.07
C SER A 603 -17.09 8.46 -117.84
N GLU A 604 -17.62 9.57 -117.32
CA GLU A 604 -18.47 10.51 -118.06
C GLU A 604 -17.63 11.17 -119.17
N ASP A 605 -17.84 10.76 -120.42
CA ASP A 605 -17.03 11.21 -121.56
C ASP A 605 -17.37 12.65 -121.97
N LEU A 606 -16.80 13.61 -121.22
CA LEU A 606 -16.83 15.04 -121.53
C LEU A 606 -16.21 15.38 -122.90
N LEU A 607 -15.52 14.44 -123.55
CA LEU A 607 -14.97 14.57 -124.90
C LEU A 607 -15.90 13.99 -125.98
N GLU A 608 -16.99 13.27 -125.67
CA GLU A 608 -17.95 12.74 -126.66
C GLU A 608 -18.58 13.89 -127.48
N ASN A 609 -18.97 14.97 -126.80
CA ASN A 609 -19.44 16.22 -127.42
C ASN A 609 -18.38 16.87 -128.35
N ILE A 610 -17.09 16.67 -128.08
CA ILE A 610 -15.98 17.21 -128.89
C ILE A 610 -15.67 16.26 -130.06
N GLY A 611 -15.81 14.95 -129.88
CA GLY A 611 -15.73 13.93 -130.92
C GLY A 611 -16.79 14.10 -132.01
N GLU A 612 -18.05 14.32 -131.62
CA GLU A 612 -19.15 14.63 -132.55
C GLU A 612 -18.85 15.85 -133.43
N ILE A 613 -18.25 16.90 -132.87
CA ILE A 613 -17.89 18.11 -133.60
C ILE A 613 -16.74 17.80 -134.57
N ALA A 614 -15.70 17.09 -134.11
CA ALA A 614 -14.57 16.71 -134.95
C ALA A 614 -14.98 15.85 -136.16
N ASP A 615 -15.90 14.90 -135.99
CA ASP A 615 -16.36 14.04 -137.09
C ASP A 615 -17.32 14.76 -138.06
N LYS A 616 -18.09 15.76 -137.59
CA LYS A 616 -18.81 16.69 -138.48
C LYS A 616 -17.83 17.47 -139.37
N TYR A 617 -16.68 17.90 -138.86
CA TYR A 617 -15.63 18.52 -139.67
C TYR A 617 -14.88 17.53 -140.59
N LYS A 618 -14.59 16.29 -140.16
CA LYS A 618 -14.00 15.26 -141.04
C LYS A 618 -14.90 14.91 -142.22
N LYS A 619 -16.21 14.70 -142.00
CA LYS A 619 -17.17 14.44 -143.10
C LYS A 619 -17.24 15.59 -144.10
N LYS A 620 -17.08 16.84 -143.63
CA LYS A 620 -17.01 18.02 -144.50
C LYS A 620 -15.69 18.12 -145.29
N ALA A 621 -14.58 17.60 -144.75
CA ALA A 621 -13.30 17.52 -145.44
C ALA A 621 -13.23 16.39 -146.49
N ALA A 622 -13.94 15.27 -146.26
CA ALA A 622 -14.02 14.17 -147.23
C ALA A 622 -14.73 14.55 -148.54
N LEU A 623 -15.74 15.43 -148.47
CA LEU A 623 -16.48 15.96 -149.62
C LEU A 623 -15.67 16.90 -150.54
N LEU A 624 -14.39 17.15 -150.24
CA LEU A 624 -13.51 18.07 -150.97
C LEU A 624 -12.28 17.40 -151.63
N LYS A 625 -12.18 16.06 -151.61
CA LYS A 625 -10.97 15.35 -152.09
C LYS A 625 -11.15 14.19 -153.08
N ALA A 626 -12.36 13.95 -153.59
CA ALA A 626 -12.60 13.13 -154.78
C ALA A 626 -13.99 13.48 -155.38
N SER A 627 -14.19 13.87 -156.65
CA SER A 627 -13.29 14.43 -157.69
C SER A 627 -11.99 13.70 -158.00
N ASP A 628 -12.03 12.38 -158.04
CA ASP A 628 -11.61 11.59 -159.20
C ASP A 628 -12.05 10.14 -158.93
N GLU A 629 -12.61 9.50 -159.96
CA GLU A 629 -13.34 8.21 -159.97
C GLU A 629 -14.79 8.22 -159.40
#